data_AF-A0A924AMG1-F1
#
_entry.id   AF-A0A924AMG1-F1
#
_cell.length_a   1.000
_cell.length_b   1.000
_cell.length_c   1.000
_cell.angle_alpha   90.00
_cell.angle_beta   90.00
_cell.angle_gamma   90.00
#
_symmetry.space_group_name_H-M   'P 1'
#
loop_
_entity.id
_entity.type
_entity.pdbx_description
1 polymer ?
#
loop_
_entity_poly.entity_id
_entity_poly.type
_entity_poly.pdbx_seq_one_letter_code
_entity_poly.pdbx_strand_id
1 'polypeptide(L)'
;MSARDTAALRKMLHPRALVTGVSNGRTRVFGGPEWIKSVAGSSDVLRERIWNPRVEIAGDIATLWARYDFHLGERFSHCGTDAFQFIRNESGWQLLAITFTVQKEGCEPAKRP
;
A
#
# COMPACT_ATOMS: atom_id res chain seq x y z
N MET A 1 -7.34 1.64 -4.04
CA MET A 1 -7.38 0.48 -4.97
C MET A 1 -8.78 0.12 -5.45
N SER A 2 -9.84 0.49 -4.73
CA SER A 2 -11.24 0.12 -5.02
C SER A 2 -11.72 0.46 -6.44
N ALA A 3 -11.21 1.54 -7.05
CA ALA A 3 -11.53 1.92 -8.42
C ALA A 3 -10.77 1.14 -9.50
N ARG A 4 -9.80 0.28 -9.13
CA ARG A 4 -8.87 -0.43 -10.04
C ARG A 4 -8.24 0.46 -11.11
N ASP A 5 -8.07 1.76 -10.84
CA ASP A 5 -7.46 2.69 -11.77
C ASP A 5 -5.94 2.44 -11.86
N THR A 6 -5.59 1.49 -12.73
CA THR A 6 -4.19 1.12 -12.98
C THR A 6 -3.42 2.23 -13.70
N ALA A 7 -4.09 3.19 -14.35
CA ALA A 7 -3.43 4.31 -15.00
C ALA A 7 -2.95 5.34 -13.97
N ALA A 8 -3.78 5.64 -12.97
CA ALA A 8 -3.39 6.47 -11.84
C ALA A 8 -2.25 5.82 -11.03
N LEU A 9 -2.35 4.51 -10.74
CA LEU A 9 -1.28 3.79 -10.02
C LEU A 9 0.05 3.84 -10.77
N ARG A 10 0.05 3.65 -12.09
CA ARG A 10 1.26 3.74 -12.92
C ARG A 10 1.93 5.12 -12.86
N LYS A 11 1.15 6.20 -12.79
CA LYS A 11 1.68 7.56 -12.67
C LYS A 11 2.26 7.85 -11.28
N MET A 12 1.68 7.26 -10.24
CA MET A 12 2.12 7.44 -8.86
C MET A 12 3.39 6.64 -8.53
N LEU A 13 3.58 5.47 -9.14
CA LEU A 13 4.75 4.62 -8.87
C LEU A 13 6.00 5.14 -9.59
N HIS A 14 7.11 5.20 -8.87
CA HIS A 14 8.42 5.34 -9.48
C HIS A 14 8.73 4.10 -10.37
N PRO A 15 9.45 4.23 -11.50
CA PRO A 15 9.75 3.09 -12.38
C PRO A 15 10.48 1.92 -11.70
N ARG A 16 11.20 2.20 -10.61
CA ARG A 16 11.92 1.22 -9.78
C ARG A 16 11.18 0.86 -8.49
N ALA A 17 9.89 1.12 -8.42
CA ALA A 17 9.13 0.87 -7.21
C ALA A 17 9.11 -0.61 -6.83
N LEU A 18 9.27 -0.87 -5.53
CA LEU A 18 9.16 -2.21 -4.95
C LEU A 18 8.02 -2.27 -3.95
N VAL A 19 7.31 -3.39 -3.96
CA VAL A 19 6.23 -3.69 -3.01
C VAL A 19 6.57 -4.96 -2.26
N THR A 20 6.68 -4.88 -0.93
CA THR A 20 7.14 -5.97 -0.07
C THR A 20 6.07 -6.31 0.96
N GLY A 21 5.48 -7.51 0.85
CA GLY A 21 4.60 -8.06 1.88
C GLY A 21 5.38 -8.93 2.86
N VAL A 22 5.17 -8.70 4.16
CA VAL A 22 5.80 -9.46 5.24
C VAL A 22 4.73 -10.17 6.06
N SER A 23 4.85 -11.48 6.22
CA SER A 23 3.93 -12.27 7.05
C SER A 23 4.64 -13.47 7.66
N ASN A 24 4.49 -13.67 8.96
CA ASN A 24 5.06 -14.82 9.70
C ASN A 24 6.55 -15.06 9.39
N GLY A 25 7.35 -13.99 9.37
CA GLY A 25 8.78 -14.04 9.08
C GLY A 25 9.15 -14.31 7.61
N ARG A 26 8.16 -14.44 6.72
CA ARG A 26 8.38 -14.60 5.26
C ARG A 26 8.14 -13.28 4.55
N THR A 27 8.89 -13.08 3.47
CA THR A 27 8.79 -11.90 2.60
C THR A 27 8.35 -12.30 1.20
N ARG A 28 7.54 -11.45 0.58
CA ARG A 28 7.20 -11.52 -0.84
C ARG A 28 7.42 -10.15 -1.47
N VAL A 29 8.22 -10.10 -2.51
CA VAL A 29 8.60 -8.86 -3.20
C VAL A 29 8.00 -8.86 -4.60
N PHE A 30 7.49 -7.71 -5.02
CA PHE A 30 6.98 -7.46 -6.36
C PHE A 30 7.62 -6.20 -6.92
N GLY A 31 7.88 -6.19 -8.23
CA GLY A 31 8.08 -4.93 -8.96
C GLY A 31 6.76 -4.16 -9.11
N GLY A 32 6.84 -2.84 -9.24
CA GLY A 32 5.66 -1.98 -9.46
C GLY A 32 4.69 -2.49 -10.54
N PRO A 33 5.16 -2.86 -11.75
CA PRO A 33 4.28 -3.42 -12.80
C PRO A 33 3.58 -4.73 -12.41
N GLU A 34 4.28 -5.62 -11.70
CA GLU A 34 3.73 -6.90 -11.23
C GLU A 34 2.66 -6.66 -10.16
N TRP A 35 2.89 -5.70 -9.26
CA TRP A 35 1.91 -5.30 -8.27
C TRP A 35 0.67 -4.67 -8.90
N ILE A 36 0.83 -3.77 -9.88
CA ILE A 36 -0.32 -3.21 -10.62
C ILE A 36 -1.13 -4.33 -11.29
N LYS A 37 -0.46 -5.33 -11.87
CA LYS A 37 -1.13 -6.48 -12.50
C LYS A 37 -1.91 -7.30 -11.46
N SER A 38 -1.40 -7.47 -10.24
CA SER A 38 -2.12 -8.20 -9.19
C SER A 38 -3.38 -7.44 -8.72
N VAL A 39 -3.29 -6.11 -8.61
CA VAL A 39 -4.44 -5.24 -8.30
C VAL A 39 -5.50 -5.31 -9.42
N ALA A 40 -5.06 -5.26 -10.67
CA ALA A 40 -5.94 -5.31 -11.84
C ALA A 40 -6.64 -6.67 -12.01
N GLY A 41 -5.93 -7.76 -11.71
CA GLY A 41 -6.42 -9.13 -11.88
C GLY A 41 -7.34 -9.63 -10.77
N SER A 42 -7.54 -8.86 -9.69
CA SER A 42 -8.46 -9.27 -8.63
C SER A 42 -9.92 -9.23 -9.12
N SER A 43 -10.68 -10.28 -8.82
CA SER A 43 -12.12 -10.34 -9.05
C SER A 43 -12.91 -9.50 -8.05
N ASP A 44 -12.38 -9.30 -6.84
CA ASP A 44 -13.03 -8.57 -5.75
C ASP A 44 -12.70 -7.08 -5.76
N VAL A 45 -13.57 -6.26 -5.18
CA VAL A 45 -13.26 -4.85 -4.93
C VAL A 45 -12.25 -4.78 -3.80
N LEU A 46 -11.03 -4.33 -4.10
CA LEU A 46 -9.95 -4.20 -3.11
C LEU A 46 -10.11 -2.90 -2.33
N ARG A 47 -10.52 -3.01 -1.06
CA ARG A 47 -10.71 -1.85 -0.18
C ARG A 47 -9.72 -1.89 0.97
N GLU A 48 -8.81 -0.93 0.95
CA GLU A 48 -7.89 -0.66 2.05
C GLU A 48 -8.32 0.61 2.75
N ARG A 49 -8.35 0.59 4.08
CA ARG A 49 -8.62 1.77 4.91
C ARG A 49 -7.43 1.95 5.83
N ILE A 50 -6.82 3.13 5.78
CA ILE A 50 -5.67 3.49 6.60
C ILE A 50 -6.08 4.49 7.69
N TRP A 51 -5.46 4.43 8.86
CA TRP A 51 -5.67 5.39 9.95
C TRP A 51 -4.41 5.63 10.78
N ASN A 52 -4.45 6.69 11.59
CA ASN A 52 -3.33 7.19 12.40
C ASN A 52 -2.01 7.31 11.61
N PRO A 53 -2.01 7.97 10.42
CA PRO A 53 -0.80 8.10 9.65
C PRO A 53 0.22 8.97 10.39
N ARG A 54 1.45 8.49 10.46
CA ARG A 54 2.62 9.30 10.81
C ARG A 54 3.36 9.62 9.52
N VAL A 55 3.52 10.90 9.24
CA VAL A 55 4.17 11.39 8.01
C VAL A 55 5.39 12.20 8.40
N GLU A 56 6.52 11.88 7.80
CA GLU A 56 7.77 12.63 7.95
C GLU A 56 8.27 13.03 6.56
N ILE A 57 8.74 14.28 6.43
CA ILE A 57 9.23 14.84 5.17
C ILE A 57 10.59 15.47 5.43
N ALA A 58 11.57 15.13 4.60
CA ALA A 58 12.90 15.71 4.64
C ALA A 58 13.38 16.00 3.21
N GLY A 59 13.26 17.27 2.78
CA GLY A 59 13.57 17.67 1.41
C GLY A 59 12.76 16.87 0.38
N ASP A 60 13.47 16.13 -0.48
CA ASP A 60 12.90 15.36 -1.58
C ASP A 60 12.54 13.90 -1.22
N ILE A 61 12.51 13.56 0.07
CA ILE A 61 11.99 12.28 0.56
C ILE A 61 10.83 12.48 1.54
N ALA A 62 9.90 11.53 1.54
CA ALA A 62 8.86 11.44 2.55
C ALA A 62 8.60 9.99 2.93
N THR A 63 8.21 9.77 4.18
CA THR A 63 7.75 8.46 4.67
C THR A 63 6.35 8.58 5.25
N LEU A 64 5.57 7.51 5.11
CA LEU A 64 4.28 7.36 5.77
C LEU A 64 4.23 6.02 6.46
N TRP A 65 3.86 6.02 7.74
CA TRP A 65 3.61 4.82 8.53
C TRP A 65 2.17 4.84 9.04
N ALA A 66 1.37 3.84 8.68
CA ALA A 66 -0.04 3.81 9.07
C ALA A 66 -0.53 2.39 9.34
N ARG A 67 -1.53 2.26 10.22
CA ARG A 67 -2.28 1.02 10.37
C ARG A 67 -3.32 0.93 9.26
N TYR A 68 -3.58 -0.28 8.80
CA TYR A 68 -4.59 -0.54 7.77
C TYR A 68 -5.44 -1.75 8.09
N ASP A 69 -6.64 -1.78 7.48
CA ASP A 69 -7.42 -2.98 7.30
C ASP A 69 -7.81 -3.12 5.83
N PHE A 70 -7.90 -4.38 5.40
CA PHE A 70 -8.07 -4.74 4.01
C PHE A 70 -9.26 -5.66 3.86
N HIS A 71 -10.11 -5.32 2.88
CA HIS A 71 -11.37 -5.97 2.60
C HIS A 71 -11.45 -6.34 1.12
N LEU A 72 -12.09 -7.48 0.88
CA LEU A 72 -12.48 -7.97 -0.43
C LEU A 72 -13.98 -7.77 -0.55
N GLY A 73 -14.39 -6.69 -1.22
CA GLY A 73 -15.74 -6.16 -1.11
C GLY A 73 -16.03 -5.70 0.32
N GLU A 74 -17.09 -6.26 0.91
CA GLU A 74 -17.47 -5.99 2.31
C GLU A 74 -16.86 -6.99 3.31
N ARG A 75 -16.12 -7.99 2.82
CA ARG A 75 -15.54 -9.04 3.65
C ARG A 75 -14.14 -8.65 4.12
N PHE A 76 -13.95 -8.62 5.42
CA PHE A 76 -12.62 -8.49 6.03
C PHE A 76 -11.68 -9.61 5.56
N SER A 77 -10.45 -9.24 5.19
CA SER A 77 -9.41 -10.17 4.76
C SER A 77 -8.27 -10.25 5.78
N HIS A 78 -7.65 -9.11 6.08
CA HIS A 78 -6.52 -9.01 6.99
C HIS A 78 -6.28 -7.53 7.36
N CYS A 79 -5.41 -7.28 8.32
CA CYS A 79 -4.94 -5.96 8.70
C CYS A 79 -3.42 -5.93 8.76
N GLY A 80 -2.87 -4.76 9.04
CA GLY A 80 -1.46 -4.63 9.32
C GLY A 80 -1.01 -3.21 9.48
N THR A 81 0.27 -3.02 9.19
CA THR A 81 0.92 -1.72 9.08
C THR A 81 1.51 -1.59 7.69
N ASP A 82 1.28 -0.44 7.08
CA ASP A 82 1.98 -0.02 5.87
C ASP A 82 3.10 0.97 6.21
N ALA A 83 4.19 0.83 5.48
CA ALA A 83 5.30 1.76 5.42
C ALA A 83 5.50 2.15 3.95
N PHE A 84 5.22 3.41 3.63
CA PHE A 84 5.42 3.97 2.30
C PHE A 84 6.65 4.87 2.29
N GLN A 85 7.41 4.81 1.21
CA GLN A 85 8.50 5.74 0.93
C GLN A 85 8.23 6.45 -0.39
N PHE A 86 8.38 7.77 -0.37
CA PHE A 86 8.20 8.63 -1.50
C PHE A 86 9.50 9.36 -1.81
N ILE A 87 9.71 9.63 -3.09
CA ILE A 87 10.76 10.52 -3.59
C ILE A 87 10.11 11.62 -4.42
N ARG A 88 10.68 12.81 -4.39
CA ARG A 88 10.29 13.93 -5.25
C ARG A 88 11.35 14.11 -6.34
N ASN A 89 10.90 14.33 -7.56
CA ASN A 89 11.74 14.78 -8.67
C ASN A 89 11.01 15.90 -9.44
N GLU A 90 11.52 16.28 -10.61
CA GLU A 90 10.95 17.32 -11.47
C GLU A 90 9.48 17.07 -11.86
N SER A 91 9.04 15.79 -11.86
CA SER A 91 7.65 15.40 -12.14
C SER A 91 6.76 15.38 -10.89
N GLY A 92 7.30 15.69 -9.71
CA GLY A 92 6.59 15.70 -8.43
C GLY A 92 6.88 14.47 -7.57
N TRP A 93 6.00 14.21 -6.60
CA TRP A 93 6.12 13.07 -5.69
C TRP A 93 5.75 11.76 -6.38
N GLN A 94 6.59 10.74 -6.17
CA GLN A 94 6.36 9.37 -6.62
C GLN A 94 6.60 8.38 -5.49
N LEU A 95 5.85 7.29 -5.49
CA LEU A 95 5.99 6.19 -4.54
C LEU A 95 7.15 5.29 -4.97
N LEU A 96 8.19 5.20 -4.13
CA LEU A 96 9.38 4.40 -4.37
C LEU A 96 9.28 3.01 -3.72
N ALA A 97 8.69 2.92 -2.53
CA ALA A 97 8.54 1.62 -1.87
C ALA A 97 7.25 1.55 -1.06
N ILE A 98 6.69 0.34 -1.01
CA ILE A 98 5.66 -0.05 -0.05
C ILE A 98 6.20 -1.29 0.67
N THR A 99 6.24 -1.26 1.99
CA THR A 99 6.45 -2.46 2.80
C THR A 99 5.29 -2.57 3.76
N PHE A 100 4.62 -3.73 3.78
CA PHE A 100 3.46 -3.93 4.63
C PHE A 100 3.51 -5.26 5.36
N THR A 101 2.91 -5.28 6.54
CA THR A 101 2.73 -6.51 7.33
C THR A 101 1.35 -7.08 7.09
N VAL A 102 1.21 -8.41 7.07
CA VAL A 102 -0.10 -9.10 6.96
C VAL A 102 -0.39 -9.85 8.25
N GLN A 103 -1.46 -9.45 8.93
CA GLN A 103 -1.96 -10.00 10.18
C GLN A 103 -3.44 -10.41 10.02
N LYS A 104 -3.80 -11.64 10.39
CA LYS A 104 -5.19 -12.15 10.29
C LYS A 104 -5.99 -12.02 11.58
N GLU A 105 -5.30 -11.89 12.70
CA GLU A 105 -5.86 -11.84 14.05
C GLU A 105 -5.27 -10.65 14.80
N GLY A 106 -5.88 -10.28 15.94
CA GLY A 106 -5.41 -9.14 16.74
C GLY A 106 -5.58 -7.80 16.03
N CYS A 107 -6.47 -7.74 15.04
CA CYS A 107 -6.74 -6.54 14.27
C CYS A 107 -7.65 -5.60 15.07
N GLU A 108 -7.15 -4.40 15.34
CA GLU A 108 -8.02 -3.26 15.66
C GLU A 108 -8.47 -2.66 14.32
N PRO A 109 -9.72 -2.86 13.87
CA PRO A 109 -10.16 -2.32 12.60
C PRO A 109 -10.19 -0.79 12.64
N ALA A 110 -10.09 -0.16 11.48
CA ALA A 110 -10.28 1.28 11.34
C ALA A 110 -11.59 1.66 12.02
N LYS A 111 -11.53 2.54 13.03
CA LYS A 111 -12.75 3.14 13.55
C LYS A 111 -13.39 3.88 12.38
N ARG A 112 -14.63 3.52 12.04
CA ARG A 112 -15.39 4.21 10.99
C ARG A 112 -15.35 5.72 11.29
N PRO A 113 -15.03 6.59 10.32
CA PRO A 113 -15.55 7.95 10.36
C PRO A 113 -17.08 7.92 10.26
#